data_AF-A0A7X3Y7N7-F1
#
_entry.id   AF-A0A7X3Y7N7-F1
#
_cell.length_a   1.000
_cell.length_b   1.000
_cell.length_c   1.000
_cell.angle_alpha   90.00
_cell.angle_beta   90.00
_cell.angle_gamma   90.00
#
_symmetry.space_group_name_H-M   'P 1'
#
loop_
_entity.id
_entity.type
_entity.pdbx_description
1 polymer ?
#
loop_
_entity_poly.entity_id
_entity_poly.type
_entity_poly.pdbx_seq_one_letter_code
_entity_poly.pdbx_strand_id
1 'polypeptide(L)'
;MKEIAAKESGIGPILDAARRAPVRIAGKDGTVCVAMSLERYERLRGSAWDRLAESIDELRKEAAANGLTDAELEALLADDS
;
A
#
# COMPACT_ATOMS: atom_id res chain seq x y z
N MET A 1 -1.13 11.37 -13.48
CA MET A 1 -2.42 11.17 -12.78
C MET A 1 -3.18 12.48 -12.89
N LYS A 2 -4.42 12.48 -13.41
CA LYS A 2 -5.19 13.73 -13.60
C LYS A 2 -5.57 14.32 -12.24
N GLU A 3 -5.54 15.64 -12.10
CA GLU A 3 -6.03 16.35 -10.92
C GLU A 3 -7.41 16.96 -11.17
N ILE A 4 -8.28 16.93 -10.16
CA ILE A 4 -9.65 17.44 -10.20
C ILE A 4 -9.90 18.27 -8.93
N ALA A 5 -10.36 19.51 -9.06
CA ALA A 5 -10.72 20.35 -7.92
C ALA A 5 -12.04 19.88 -7.29
N ALA A 6 -12.01 19.55 -5.99
CA ALA A 6 -13.15 19.02 -5.24
C ALA A 6 -14.34 20.01 -5.20
N LYS A 7 -14.06 21.31 -5.12
CA LYS A 7 -15.08 22.35 -5.00
C LYS A 7 -15.86 22.58 -6.30
N GLU A 8 -15.25 22.30 -7.45
CA GLU A 8 -15.78 22.64 -8.77
C GLU A 8 -16.43 21.44 -9.47
N SER A 9 -16.19 20.22 -8.96
CA SER A 9 -16.68 19.00 -9.55
C SER A 9 -17.69 18.32 -8.65
N GLY A 10 -18.89 18.04 -9.19
CA GLY A 10 -19.80 17.09 -8.56
C GLY A 10 -19.20 15.68 -8.50
N ILE A 11 -19.80 14.80 -7.69
CA ILE A 11 -19.26 13.45 -7.48
C ILE A 11 -19.29 12.59 -8.76
N GLY A 12 -20.29 12.77 -9.63
CA GLY A 12 -20.45 12.00 -10.87
C GLY A 12 -19.22 12.08 -11.81
N PRO A 13 -18.79 13.28 -12.24
CA PRO A 13 -17.59 13.45 -13.06
C PRO A 13 -16.31 12.87 -12.46
N ILE A 14 -16.17 12.93 -11.13
CA ILE A 14 -15.03 12.33 -10.43
C ILE A 14 -15.07 10.81 -10.56
N LEU A 15 -16.24 10.19 -10.33
CA LEU A 15 -16.41 8.74 -10.46
C LEU A 15 -16.15 8.27 -11.90
N ASP A 16 -16.64 8.99 -12.90
CA ASP A 16 -16.41 8.64 -14.31
C ASP A 16 -14.94 8.72 -14.70
N ALA A 17 -14.22 9.71 -14.18
CA ALA A 17 -12.78 9.80 -14.37
C ALA A 17 -12.03 8.66 -13.66
N ALA A 18 -12.39 8.38 -12.40
CA ALA A 18 -11.77 7.35 -11.55
C ALA A 18 -11.96 5.92 -12.09
N ARG A 19 -13.04 5.66 -12.84
CA ARG A 19 -13.24 4.37 -13.55
C ARG A 19 -12.19 4.14 -14.65
N ARG A 20 -11.74 5.19 -15.33
CA ARG A 20 -10.79 5.08 -16.45
C ARG A 20 -9.35 5.03 -15.98
N ALA A 21 -9.01 5.87 -15.00
CA ALA A 21 -7.68 5.93 -14.41
C ALA A 21 -7.75 6.55 -13.01
N PRO A 22 -6.76 6.28 -12.13
CA PRO A 22 -6.63 7.02 -10.88
C PRO A 22 -6.57 8.54 -11.12
N VAL A 23 -7.27 9.29 -10.27
CA VAL A 23 -7.29 10.76 -10.28
C VAL A 23 -7.00 11.31 -8.89
N ARG A 24 -6.26 12.41 -8.84
CA ARG A 24 -6.04 13.20 -7.61
C ARG A 24 -7.20 14.17 -7.45
N ILE A 25 -7.71 14.26 -6.24
CA ILE A 25 -8.74 15.22 -5.88
C ILE A 25 -8.07 16.28 -5.01
N ALA A 26 -8.06 17.51 -5.50
CA ALA A 26 -7.46 18.66 -4.83
C ALA A 26 -8.49 19.44 -4.01
N GLY A 27 -8.14 19.71 -2.77
CA GLY A 27 -8.78 20.70 -1.92
C GLY A 27 -8.13 22.07 -2.09
N LYS A 28 -8.41 22.98 -1.16
CA LYS A 28 -7.90 24.35 -1.22
C LYS A 28 -6.36 24.41 -1.11
N ASP A 29 -5.77 23.53 -0.31
CA ASP A 29 -4.36 23.58 0.06
C ASP A 29 -3.53 22.42 -0.54
N GLY A 30 -4.06 21.73 -1.55
CA GLY A 30 -3.35 20.66 -2.28
C GLY A 30 -4.17 19.40 -2.51
N THR A 31 -3.52 18.33 -2.96
CA THR A 31 -4.16 17.01 -3.14
C THR A 31 -4.60 16.46 -1.78
N VAL A 32 -5.89 16.17 -1.65
CA VAL A 32 -6.48 15.61 -0.43
C VAL A 32 -6.61 14.10 -0.52
N CYS A 33 -6.95 13.56 -1.69
CA CYS A 33 -7.08 12.12 -1.88
C CYS A 33 -6.88 11.68 -3.34
N VAL A 34 -6.82 10.36 -3.53
CA VAL A 34 -6.82 9.72 -4.85
C VAL A 34 -8.08 8.87 -4.98
N ALA A 35 -8.84 9.06 -6.05
CA ALA A 35 -9.96 8.20 -6.41
C ALA A 35 -9.54 7.26 -7.55
N MET A 36 -9.94 5.99 -7.45
CA MET A 36 -9.71 4.96 -8.46
C MET A 36 -10.80 3.88 -8.38
N SER A 37 -10.87 2.99 -9.35
CA SER A 37 -11.76 1.83 -9.27
C SER A 37 -11.38 0.91 -8.11
N LEU A 38 -12.39 0.27 -7.49
CA LEU A 38 -12.19 -0.69 -6.41
C LEU A 38 -11.27 -1.84 -6.83
N GLU A 39 -11.49 -2.41 -8.01
CA GLU A 39 -10.66 -3.48 -8.57
C GLU A 39 -9.17 -3.08 -8.67
N ARG A 40 -8.88 -1.83 -9.06
CA ARG A 40 -7.50 -1.34 -9.11
C ARG A 40 -6.91 -1.11 -7.71
N TYR A 41 -7.72 -0.61 -6.78
CA TYR A 41 -7.30 -0.49 -5.38
C TYR A 41 -6.96 -1.86 -4.79
N GLU A 42 -7.82 -2.86 -4.94
CA GLU A 42 -7.60 -4.20 -4.39
C GLU A 42 -6.37 -4.87 -5.03
N ARG A 43 -6.13 -4.70 -6.34
CA ARG A 43 -4.87 -5.17 -6.96
C ARG A 43 -3.63 -4.50 -6.37
N LEU A 44 -3.68 -3.19 -6.16
CA LEU A 44 -2.54 -2.46 -5.59
C LEU A 44 -2.28 -2.93 -4.15
N ARG A 45 -3.35 -3.06 -3.36
CA ARG A 45 -3.31 -3.56 -2.00
C ARG A 45 -2.79 -5.00 -1.92
N GLY A 46 -3.29 -5.89 -2.78
CA GLY A 46 -2.80 -7.27 -2.90
C GLY A 46 -1.30 -7.30 -3.20
N SER A 47 -0.85 -6.53 -4.20
CA SER A 47 0.57 -6.47 -4.56
C SER A 47 1.48 -5.94 -3.44
N ALA A 48 0.95 -5.15 -2.50
CA ALA A 48 1.73 -4.69 -1.37
C ALA A 48 1.90 -5.80 -0.32
N TRP A 49 0.87 -6.60 -0.11
CA TRP A 49 0.95 -7.79 0.74
C TRP A 49 1.87 -8.85 0.15
N ASP A 50 1.78 -9.10 -1.15
CA ASP A 50 2.64 -10.06 -1.83
C ASP A 50 4.13 -9.67 -1.68
N ARG A 51 4.46 -8.40 -1.94
CA ARG A 51 5.83 -7.88 -1.74
C ARG A 51 6.30 -7.98 -0.30
N LEU A 52 5.43 -7.67 0.67
CA LEU A 52 5.77 -7.78 2.07
C LEU A 52 6.06 -9.24 2.46
N ALA A 53 5.24 -10.18 1.99
CA ALA A 53 5.45 -11.61 2.23
C ALA A 53 6.76 -12.08 1.60
N GLU A 54 7.05 -11.68 0.36
CA GLU A 54 8.32 -11.96 -0.31
C GLU A 54 9.52 -11.44 0.48
N SER A 55 9.47 -10.18 0.94
CA SER A 55 10.55 -9.60 1.76
C SER A 55 10.75 -10.32 3.10
N ILE A 56 9.66 -10.75 3.76
CA ILE A 56 9.74 -11.53 5.00
C ILE A 56 10.39 -12.90 4.74
N ASP A 57 10.03 -13.57 3.65
CA ASP A 57 10.61 -14.86 3.29
C ASP A 57 12.09 -14.75 2.91
N GLU A 58 12.48 -13.68 2.23
CA GLU A 58 13.90 -13.38 1.96
C GLU A 58 14.68 -13.14 3.25
N LEU A 59 14.16 -12.29 4.14
CA LEU A 59 14.78 -12.02 5.44
C LEU A 59 14.93 -13.29 6.29
N ARG A 60 13.92 -14.16 6.29
CA ARG A 60 13.99 -15.45 6.99
C ARG A 60 15.09 -16.34 6.45
N LYS A 61 15.22 -16.44 5.12
CA LYS A 61 16.28 -17.24 4.48
C LYS A 61 17.66 -16.69 4.81
N GLU A 62 17.82 -15.37 4.76
CA GLU A 62 19.09 -14.71 5.09
C GLU A 62 19.45 -14.91 6.57
N ALA A 63 18.50 -14.74 7.49
CA ALA A 63 18.72 -14.96 8.92
C ALA A 63 19.13 -16.42 9.21
N ALA A 64 18.42 -17.40 8.62
CA ALA A 64 18.78 -18.81 8.76
C ALA A 64 20.16 -19.12 8.17
N ALA A 65 20.50 -18.55 7.01
CA ALA A 65 21.81 -18.70 6.38
C ALA A 65 22.95 -18.10 7.23
N ASN A 66 22.66 -17.03 7.97
CA ASN A 66 23.57 -16.40 8.93
C ASN A 66 23.60 -17.10 10.29
N GLY A 67 22.93 -18.25 10.43
CA GLY A 67 23.02 -19.11 11.59
C GLY A 67 21.96 -18.84 12.67
N LEU A 68 20.95 -18.01 12.39
CA LEU A 68 19.85 -17.81 13.34
C LEU A 68 19.07 -19.12 13.52
N THR A 69 19.15 -19.69 14.71
CA THR A 69 18.40 -20.88 15.11
C THR A 69 17.09 -20.52 15.79
N ASP A 70 16.15 -21.47 15.86
CA ASP A 70 14.88 -21.27 16.58
C ASP A 70 15.09 -20.88 18.04
N ALA A 71 16.14 -21.40 18.69
CA ALA A 71 16.47 -21.08 20.08
C ALA A 71 16.96 -19.64 20.25
N GLU A 72 17.77 -19.13 19.31
CA GLU A 72 18.24 -17.74 19.33
C GLU A 72 17.13 -16.77 18.95
N LEU A 73 16.25 -17.15 18.03
CA LEU A 73 15.06 -16.37 17.70
C LEU A 73 14.13 -16.24 18.91
N GLU A 74 13.88 -17.34 19.62
CA GLU A 74 13.04 -17.32 20.83
C GLU A 74 13.67 -16.42 21.92
N ALA A 75 15.00 -16.46 22.06
CA ALA A 75 15.72 -15.59 22.99
C ALA A 75 15.59 -14.11 22.61
N LEU A 76 15.68 -13.76 21.33
CA LEU A 76 15.49 -12.39 20.83
C LEU A 76 14.07 -11.88 21.09
N LEU A 77 13.05 -12.70 20.80
CA LEU A 77 11.65 -12.32 20.98
C LEU A 77 11.27 -12.12 22.45
N ALA A 78 11.95 -12.83 23.36
CA ALA A 78 11.76 -12.69 24.80
C ALA A 78 12.39 -11.40 25.38
N ASP A 79 13.40 -10.81 24.73
CA ASP A 79 14.10 -9.59 25.17
C ASP A 79 13.36 -8.31 24.76
N ASP A 80 12.57 -8.35 23.68
CA ASP A 80 11.79 -7.23 23.15
C ASP A 80 10.37 -7.09 23.73
N SER A 81 10.00 -7.92 24.73
CA SER A 81 8.67 -7.94 25.39
C SER A 81 8.71 -7.38 26.82
#